data_AF-Q0JK16-F1
#
_entry.id   AF-Q0JK16-F1
#
_cell.length_a   1.000
_cell.length_b   1.000
_cell.length_c   1.000
_cell.angle_alpha   90.00
_cell.angle_beta   90.00
_cell.angle_gamma   90.00
#
_symmetry.space_group_name_H-M   'P 1'
#
loop_
_entity.id
_entity.type
_entity.pdbx_description
1 polymer ?
#
loop_
_entity_poly.entity_id
_entity_poly.type
_entity_poly.pdbx_seq_one_letter_code
_entity_poly.pdbx_strand_id
1 'polypeptide(L)'
;MRFRGVQVDLVYAGVCLPWCPTTWSGPQCDRSVLRGLDDLATARSLNGIRVADEILRLVPETAVFRTMLRCVKHWAKARGVYSNVAGFLGGIGWAILVARMCQLYPNTSPACCSRASSAALRGGSGPAR
;
A
#
# COMPACT_ATOMS: atom_id res chain seq x y z
N MET A 1 -13.22 5.32 -17.48
CA MET A 1 -14.40 4.72 -18.16
C MET A 1 -15.51 4.49 -17.13
N ARG A 2 -16.80 4.47 -17.51
CA ARG A 2 -17.89 4.03 -16.62
C ARG A 2 -18.53 2.77 -17.19
N PHE A 3 -18.50 1.68 -16.43
CA PHE A 3 -19.08 0.40 -16.82
C PHE A 3 -20.11 0.00 -15.76
N ARG A 4 -21.38 -0.17 -16.17
CA ARG A 4 -22.51 -0.47 -15.25
C ARG A 4 -22.57 0.46 -14.01
N GLY A 5 -22.35 1.76 -14.21
CA GLY A 5 -22.36 2.77 -13.15
C GLY A 5 -21.09 2.87 -12.30
N VAL A 6 -20.19 1.89 -12.39
CA VAL A 6 -18.90 1.89 -11.68
C VAL A 6 -17.86 2.61 -12.51
N GLN A 7 -17.13 3.54 -11.89
CA GLN A 7 -15.97 4.18 -12.53
C GLN A 7 -14.80 3.18 -12.53
N VAL A 8 -14.28 2.92 -13.73
CA VAL A 8 -13.18 2.00 -13.98
C VAL A 8 -12.09 2.75 -14.71
N ASP A 9 -10.90 2.80 -14.11
CA ASP A 9 -9.70 3.30 -14.75
C ASP A 9 -8.90 2.10 -15.27
N LEU A 10 -8.78 2.01 -16.59
CA LEU A 10 -8.10 0.93 -17.28
C LEU A 10 -6.69 1.40 -17.66
N VAL A 11 -5.68 0.69 -17.18
CA VAL A 11 -4.27 0.94 -17.51
C VAL A 11 -3.73 -0.17 -18.40
N TYR A 12 -2.83 0.17 -19.31
CA TYR A 12 -2.19 -0.76 -20.23
C TYR A 12 -0.68 -0.81 -19.98
N ALA A 13 -0.11 -2.00 -20.11
CA ALA A 13 1.32 -2.24 -20.02
C ALA A 13 1.73 -3.27 -21.09
N GLY A 14 2.58 -2.86 -22.04
CA GLY A 14 3.16 -3.77 -23.03
C GLY A 14 4.38 -4.48 -22.49
N VAL A 15 4.28 -5.77 -22.17
CA VAL A 15 5.41 -6.56 -21.66
C VAL A 15 6.08 -7.35 -22.78
N CYS A 16 7.42 -7.43 -22.76
CA CYS A 16 8.22 -8.23 -23.70
C CYS A 16 8.18 -9.72 -23.33
N LEU A 17 6.97 -10.30 -23.29
CA LEU A 17 6.75 -11.73 -23.08
C LEU A 17 6.11 -12.34 -24.34
N PRO A 18 6.57 -13.52 -24.78
CA PRO A 18 6.03 -14.17 -25.98
C PRO A 18 4.56 -14.61 -25.83
N TRP A 19 4.08 -14.79 -24.60
CA TRP A 19 2.70 -15.11 -24.27
C TRP A 19 2.33 -14.55 -22.90
N CYS A 20 1.05 -14.17 -22.72
CA CYS A 20 0.53 -13.73 -21.44
C CYS A 20 0.04 -14.94 -20.64
N PRO A 21 0.56 -15.21 -19.43
CA PRO A 21 0.08 -16.32 -18.62
C PRO A 21 -1.38 -16.16 -18.20
N THR A 22 -2.17 -17.24 -18.26
CA THR A 22 -3.60 -17.23 -17.92
C THR A 22 -3.86 -16.97 -16.43
N THR A 23 -2.94 -17.41 -15.57
CA THR A 23 -2.95 -17.13 -14.14
C THR A 23 -1.79 -16.21 -13.80
N TRP A 24 -2.11 -14.95 -13.51
CA TRP A 24 -1.18 -13.95 -13.03
C TRP A 24 -0.81 -14.16 -11.54
N SER A 25 -0.49 -15.40 -11.17
CA SER A 25 -0.03 -15.80 -9.83
C SER A 25 1.44 -16.26 -9.82
N GLY A 26 2.10 -16.13 -10.97
CA GLY A 26 3.54 -16.36 -11.16
C GLY A 26 4.35 -15.06 -11.19
N PRO A 27 5.57 -15.04 -11.76
CA PRO A 27 6.69 -14.11 -11.52
C PRO A 27 6.49 -12.62 -11.92
N GLN A 28 5.34 -12.01 -11.64
CA GLN A 28 5.12 -10.57 -11.86
C GLN A 28 5.76 -9.69 -10.79
N CYS A 29 6.08 -10.28 -9.63
CA CYS A 29 7.06 -9.72 -8.70
C CYS A 29 8.48 -9.81 -9.25
N ASP A 30 8.76 -10.72 -10.20
CA ASP A 30 10.10 -10.86 -10.71
C ASP A 30 10.46 -9.61 -11.50
N ARG A 31 11.61 -9.04 -11.16
CA ARG A 31 12.09 -7.79 -11.77
C ARG A 31 12.42 -8.00 -13.25
N SER A 32 12.48 -9.25 -13.71
CA SER A 32 12.68 -9.65 -15.10
C SER A 32 11.63 -9.09 -16.06
N VAL A 33 10.37 -8.95 -15.65
CA VAL A 33 9.28 -8.36 -16.49
C VAL A 33 9.53 -6.88 -16.82
N LEU A 34 10.38 -6.20 -16.05
CA LEU A 34 10.76 -4.81 -16.29
C LEU A 34 11.94 -4.68 -17.27
N ARG A 35 12.59 -5.78 -17.67
CA ARG A 35 13.73 -5.74 -18.61
C ARG A 35 13.23 -5.43 -20.02
N GLY A 36 13.90 -4.50 -20.69
CA GLY A 36 13.55 -4.09 -22.05
C GLY A 36 12.25 -3.28 -22.15
N LEU A 37 11.81 -2.67 -21.04
CA LEU A 37 10.74 -1.68 -21.07
C LEU A 37 11.33 -0.32 -21.42
N ASP A 38 11.25 0.05 -22.70
CA ASP A 38 11.70 1.36 -23.18
C ASP A 38 10.65 2.45 -22.92
N ASP A 39 9.39 2.04 -22.68
CA ASP A 39 8.26 2.94 -22.48
C ASP A 39 7.98 3.21 -20.99
N LEU A 40 8.11 4.48 -20.61
CA LEU A 40 7.80 4.98 -19.28
C LEU A 40 6.33 4.78 -18.89
N ALA A 41 5.39 4.84 -19.84
CA ALA A 41 3.97 4.65 -19.55
C ALA A 41 3.70 3.21 -19.09
N THR A 42 4.24 2.24 -19.82
CA THR A 42 4.20 0.83 -19.46
C THR A 42 4.81 0.55 -18.09
N ALA A 43 5.99 1.12 -17.80
CA ALA A 43 6.63 0.97 -16.51
C ALA A 43 5.76 1.51 -15.36
N ARG A 44 5.12 2.67 -15.54
CA ARG A 44 4.22 3.27 -14.54
C ARG A 44 2.97 2.43 -14.29
N SER A 45 2.36 1.89 -15.35
CA SER A 45 1.20 1.00 -15.26
C SER A 45 1.52 -0.27 -14.46
N LEU A 46 2.68 -0.89 -14.71
CA LEU A 46 3.14 -2.07 -13.95
C LEU A 46 3.45 -1.73 -12.49
N ASN A 47 4.01 -0.54 -12.23
CA ASN A 47 4.39 -0.16 -10.87
C ASN A 47 3.17 -0.09 -9.94
N GLY A 48 2.00 0.36 -10.45
CA GLY A 48 0.77 0.43 -9.66
C GLY A 48 0.37 -0.92 -9.05
N ILE A 49 0.35 -1.98 -9.87
CA ILE A 49 0.00 -3.32 -9.39
C ILE A 49 1.12 -3.93 -8.53
N ARG A 50 2.38 -3.76 -8.91
CA ARG A 50 3.54 -4.28 -8.17
C ARG A 50 3.65 -3.70 -6.76
N VAL A 51 3.44 -2.39 -6.61
CA VAL A 51 3.49 -1.75 -5.28
C VAL A 51 2.35 -2.25 -4.40
N ALA A 52 1.14 -2.39 -4.96
CA ALA A 52 0.01 -2.92 -4.20
C ALA A 52 0.25 -4.37 -3.73
N ASP A 53 0.81 -5.21 -4.61
CA ASP A 53 1.11 -6.60 -4.30
C ASP A 53 2.24 -6.73 -3.27
N GLU A 54 3.31 -5.96 -3.42
CA GLU A 54 4.42 -5.97 -2.46
C GLU A 54 3.97 -5.49 -1.07
N ILE A 55 3.10 -4.48 -1.00
CA ILE A 55 2.51 -4.05 0.27
C ILE A 55 1.76 -5.21 0.93
N LEU A 56 0.93 -5.94 0.19
CA LEU A 56 0.18 -7.07 0.74
C LEU A 56 1.10 -8.21 1.19
N ARG A 57 2.21 -8.45 0.48
CA ARG A 57 3.23 -9.44 0.83
C ARG A 57 4.01 -9.08 2.09
N LEU A 58 4.22 -7.78 2.31
CA LEU A 58 5.05 -7.24 3.39
C LEU A 58 4.32 -7.07 4.72
N VAL A 59 3.00 -7.16 4.74
CA VAL A 59 2.18 -7.00 5.94
C VAL A 59 1.96 -8.37 6.60
N PRO A 60 2.12 -8.50 7.92
CA PRO A 60 1.95 -9.78 8.62
C PRO A 60 0.50 -10.30 8.57
N GLU A 61 -0.49 -9.41 8.72
CA GLU A 61 -1.91 -9.74 8.71
C GLU A 61 -2.70 -8.79 7.80
N THR A 62 -3.13 -9.29 6.64
CA THR A 62 -3.78 -8.47 5.61
C THR A 62 -5.15 -7.93 6.05
N ALA A 63 -5.89 -8.67 6.88
CA ALA A 63 -7.18 -8.22 7.38
C ALA A 63 -7.06 -7.00 8.30
N VAL A 64 -6.02 -6.99 9.15
CA VAL A 64 -5.71 -5.88 10.07
C VAL A 64 -5.29 -4.66 9.27
N PHE A 65 -4.40 -4.82 8.30
CA PHE A 65 -3.97 -3.74 7.41
C PHE A 65 -5.14 -3.10 6.65
N ARG A 66 -6.02 -3.90 6.04
CA ARG A 66 -7.20 -3.40 5.31
C ARG A 66 -8.14 -2.59 6.21
N THR A 67 -8.26 -3.00 7.47
CA THR A 67 -9.12 -2.32 8.45
C THR A 67 -8.47 -1.00 8.89
N MET A 68 -7.20 -1.00 9.28
CA MET A 68 -6.47 0.23 9.60
C MET A 68 -6.45 1.21 8.43
N LEU A 69 -6.18 0.73 7.22
CA LEU A 69 -6.12 1.59 6.03
C LEU A 69 -7.46 2.26 5.74
N ARG A 70 -8.59 1.58 5.94
CA ARG A 70 -9.92 2.18 5.84
C ARG A 70 -10.12 3.29 6.88
N CYS A 71 -9.78 3.03 8.14
CA CYS A 71 -9.89 4.02 9.21
C CYS A 71 -9.01 5.25 8.94
N VAL A 72 -7.74 5.05 8.59
CA VAL A 72 -6.80 6.13 8.30
C VAL A 72 -7.21 6.93 7.07
N LYS A 73 -7.66 6.28 5.99
CA LYS A 73 -8.17 7.00 4.80
C LYS A 73 -9.41 7.83 5.13
N HIS A 74 -10.31 7.31 5.95
CA HIS A 74 -11.49 8.05 6.38
C HIS A 74 -11.09 9.27 7.23
N TRP A 75 -10.23 9.08 8.22
CA TRP A 75 -9.68 10.16 9.04
C TRP A 75 -8.95 11.23 8.21
N ALA A 76 -8.09 10.82 7.27
CA ALA A 76 -7.33 11.75 6.43
C ALA A 76 -8.25 12.61 5.54
N LYS A 77 -9.32 12.01 5.00
CA LYS A 77 -10.34 12.75 4.25
C LYS A 77 -11.11 13.73 5.15
N ALA A 78 -11.53 13.29 6.33
CA ALA A 78 -12.25 14.15 7.29
C ALA A 78 -11.40 15.33 7.77
N ARG A 79 -10.07 15.17 7.85
CA ARG A 79 -9.12 16.21 8.22
C ARG A 79 -8.61 17.05 7.05
N GLY A 80 -9.03 16.77 5.82
CA GLY A 80 -8.59 17.51 4.63
C GLY A 80 -7.14 17.25 4.21
N VAL A 81 -6.49 16.20 4.73
CA VAL A 81 -5.08 15.87 4.47
C VAL A 81 -4.93 14.69 3.48
N TYR A 82 -5.94 14.46 2.65
CA TYR A 82 -5.95 13.41 1.63
C TYR A 82 -6.00 14.04 0.24
N SER A 83 -4.84 14.36 -0.35
CA SER A 83 -4.75 14.87 -1.72
C SER A 83 -3.30 14.90 -2.22
N ASN A 84 -2.98 14.05 -3.20
CA ASN A 84 -1.65 14.09 -3.83
C ASN A 84 -1.42 15.37 -4.64
N VAL A 85 -2.49 15.93 -5.23
CA VAL A 85 -2.41 17.16 -6.04
C VAL A 85 -2.15 18.39 -5.18
N ALA A 86 -2.66 18.41 -3.95
CA ALA A 86 -2.44 19.50 -3.00
C ALA A 86 -1.15 19.32 -2.16
N GLY A 87 -0.28 18.36 -2.51
CA GLY A 87 0.97 18.10 -1.79
C GLY A 87 0.83 17.22 -0.53
N PHE A 88 -0.37 16.73 -0.21
CA PHE A 88 -0.60 15.76 0.86
C PHE A 88 -0.43 14.32 0.37
N LEU A 89 -0.51 13.37 1.30
CA LEU A 89 -0.40 11.95 0.99
C LEU A 89 -1.61 11.46 0.18
N GLY A 90 -1.32 10.86 -0.97
CA GLY A 90 -2.30 10.10 -1.76
C GLY A 90 -2.62 8.73 -1.18
N GLY A 91 -3.45 7.96 -1.88
CA GLY A 91 -3.89 6.64 -1.42
C GLY A 91 -2.75 5.65 -1.17
N ILE A 92 -1.76 5.60 -2.05
CA ILE A 92 -0.61 4.70 -1.90
C ILE A 92 0.31 5.16 -0.77
N GLY A 93 0.49 6.48 -0.57
CA GLY A 93 1.29 7.02 0.53
C GLY A 93 0.73 6.62 1.89
N TRP A 94 -0.59 6.74 2.08
CA TRP A 94 -1.25 6.25 3.28
C TRP A 94 -1.15 4.73 3.44
N ALA A 95 -1.24 3.97 2.36
CA ALA A 95 -1.08 2.52 2.40
C ALA A 95 0.32 2.11 2.88
N ILE A 96 1.38 2.76 2.39
CA ILE A 96 2.76 2.49 2.83
C ILE A 96 2.95 2.78 4.32
N LEU A 97 2.43 3.92 4.80
CA LEU A 97 2.51 4.27 6.23
C LEU A 97 1.81 3.25 7.11
N VAL A 98 0.59 2.85 6.74
CA VAL A 98 -0.17 1.85 7.50
C VAL A 98 0.52 0.48 7.45
N ALA A 99 1.05 0.08 6.30
CA ALA A 99 1.79 -1.17 6.17
C ALA A 99 3.01 -1.19 7.10
N ARG A 100 3.74 -0.08 7.19
CA ARG A 100 4.86 0.06 8.12
C ARG A 100 4.43 -0.07 9.58
N MET A 101 3.29 0.53 9.96
CA MET A 101 2.76 0.37 11.31
C MET A 101 2.36 -1.08 11.61
N CYS A 102 1.78 -1.80 10.65
CA CYS A 102 1.47 -3.22 10.81
C CYS A 102 2.73 -4.08 10.98
N GLN A 103 3.84 -3.74 10.31
CA GLN A 103 5.12 -4.42 10.47
C GLN A 103 5.75 -4.19 11.86
N LEU A 104 5.62 -2.98 12.41
CA LEU A 104 6.18 -2.63 13.71
C LEU A 104 5.39 -3.27 14.87
N TYR A 105 4.09 -3.50 14.69
CA TYR A 105 3.22 -4.04 15.72
C TYR A 105 2.43 -5.28 15.25
N PRO A 106 3.12 -6.40 14.94
CA PRO A 106 2.53 -7.57 14.28
C PRO A 106 1.42 -8.25 15.09
N ASN A 107 1.47 -8.16 16.42
CA ASN A 107 0.54 -8.85 17.33
C ASN A 107 -0.52 -7.92 17.95
N THR A 108 -0.64 -6.68 17.46
CA THR A 108 -1.61 -5.74 18.02
C THR A 108 -2.91 -5.75 17.24
N SER A 109 -4.01 -5.95 17.95
CA SER A 109 -5.34 -5.73 17.40
C SER A 109 -5.44 -4.29 16.83
N PRO A 110 -6.24 -4.04 15.78
CA PRO A 110 -6.33 -2.71 15.15
C PRO A 110 -6.75 -1.61 16.14
N ALA A 111 -7.41 -1.96 17.24
CA ALA A 111 -7.76 -1.07 18.35
C ALA A 111 -6.59 -0.71 19.30
N CYS A 112 -5.45 -1.37 19.19
CA CYS A 112 -4.28 -1.12 20.03
C CYS A 112 -3.24 -0.20 19.35
N CYS A 113 -3.19 -0.13 18.02
CA CYS A 113 -2.33 0.86 17.33
C CYS A 113 -2.70 2.31 17.66
N SER A 114 -3.96 2.62 17.98
CA SER A 114 -4.35 3.95 18.46
C SER A 114 -3.82 4.25 19.88
N ARG A 115 -3.53 3.21 20.68
CA ARG A 115 -2.99 3.34 22.04
C ARG A 115 -1.46 3.28 22.12
N ALA A 116 -0.79 2.67 21.15
CA ALA A 116 0.67 2.59 21.12
C ALA A 116 1.34 3.98 21.14
N SER A 117 0.70 5.01 20.56
CA SER A 117 1.17 6.40 20.63
C SER A 117 1.21 6.96 22.06
N SER A 118 0.45 6.38 23.00
CA SER A 118 0.44 6.80 24.41
C SER A 118 1.36 5.97 25.30
N ALA A 119 1.78 4.78 24.87
CA ALA A 119 2.71 3.93 25.62
C ALA A 119 4.18 4.28 25.35
N ALA A 120 4.52 4.70 24.12
CA ALA A 120 5.87 5.12 23.77
C ALA A 120 6.35 6.39 24.52
N LEU A 121 5.42 7.17 25.09
CA LEU A 121 5.73 8.34 25.93
C LEU A 121 5.91 8.02 27.42
N ARG A 122 5.72 6.77 27.86
CA ARG A 122 5.89 6.37 29.28
C ARG A 122 7.09 5.46 29.54
N GLY A 123 7.85 5.07 28.52
CA GLY A 123 9.04 4.22 28.64
C GLY A 123 10.34 5.02 28.66
N GLY A 124 10.52 5.91 29.65
CA GLY A 124 11.69 6.77 29.80
C GLY A 124 12.05 6.99 31.26
N SER A 125 12.06 5.92 32.05
CA SER A 125 12.60 5.91 33.41
C SER A 125 13.29 4.57 33.61
N GLY A 126 14.56 4.52 33.19
CA GLY A 126 15.48 3.48 33.67
C GLY A 126 15.90 3.81 35.10
N PRO A 127 16.07 2.81 35.99
CA PRO A 127 16.56 3.08 37.33
C PRO A 127 18.03 3.48 37.26
N ALA A 128 18.37 4.61 37.87
CA ALA A 128 19.75 4.90 38.24
C ALA A 128 20.15 3.93 39.35
N ARG A 129 21.07 3.01 39.06
CA ARG A 129 21.88 2.29 40.03
C ARG A 129 23.20 1.90 39.39
#